data_AF-A0A2E0KUX2-F1
#
_entry.id   AF-A0A2E0KUX2-F1
#
_cell.length_a   1.000
_cell.length_b   1.000
_cell.length_c   1.000
_cell.angle_alpha   90.00
_cell.angle_beta   90.00
_cell.angle_gamma   90.00
#
_symmetry.space_group_name_H-M   'P 1'
#
loop_
_entity.id
_entity.type
_entity.pdbx_description
1 polymer ?
#
loop_
_entity_poly.entity_id
_entity_poly.type
_entity_poly.pdbx_seq_one_letter_code
_entity_poly.pdbx_strand_id
1 'polypeptide(L)' 'MGETSNPLNRRRLTRAAIIGGGMGLGGVLAFLLLWVGLGSAGVDQFPRLIMSVCLPPALIALIFGVYFLFFQPKKPD' A
#
# COMPACT_ATOMS: atom_id res chain seq x y z
N MET A 1 -11.33 30.13 -25.18
CA MET A 1 -12.12 28.89 -25.02
C MET A 1 -11.14 27.73 -25.18
N GLY A 2 -10.83 26.87 -24.22
CA GLY A 2 -11.30 26.67 -22.87
C GLY A 2 -10.27 25.83 -22.08
N GLU A 3 -10.34 25.97 -20.76
CA GLU A 3 -9.83 25.07 -19.73
C GLU A 3 -8.32 24.75 -19.70
N THR A 4 -7.63 25.52 -18.87
CA THR A 4 -6.41 25.13 -18.15
C THR A 4 -6.64 23.80 -17.43
N SER A 5 -6.29 22.70 -18.09
CA SER A 5 -6.28 21.37 -17.48
C SER A 5 -5.12 21.33 -16.48
N ASN A 6 -5.45 21.71 -15.24
CA ASN A 6 -4.58 21.61 -14.08
C ASN A 6 -4.05 20.15 -14.00
N PRO A 7 -2.76 19.90 -14.28
CA PRO A 7 -2.21 18.54 -14.38
C PRO A 7 -2.22 17.83 -13.02
N LEU A 8 -2.46 18.58 -11.94
CA LEU A 8 -2.62 18.10 -10.60
C LEU A 8 -4.08 18.29 -10.19
N ASN A 9 -4.96 17.42 -10.69
CA ASN A 9 -6.32 17.35 -10.16
C ASN A 9 -6.24 16.77 -8.75
N ARG A 10 -6.00 17.67 -7.77
CA ARG A 10 -5.81 17.36 -6.36
C ARG A 10 -6.92 16.45 -5.83
N ARG A 11 -8.15 16.63 -6.30
CA ARG A 11 -9.28 15.73 -5.98
C ARG A 11 -9.05 14.29 -6.44
N ARG A 12 -8.56 14.06 -7.66
CA ARG A 12 -8.26 12.71 -8.17
C ARG A 12 -7.06 12.10 -7.46
N LEU A 13 -6.01 12.88 -7.22
CA LEU A 13 -4.81 12.42 -6.50
C LEU A 13 -5.14 12.03 -5.05
N THR A 14 -5.89 12.87 -4.34
CA THR A 14 -6.35 12.56 -2.97
C THR A 14 -7.27 11.34 -2.97
N ARG A 15 -8.15 11.17 -3.97
CA ARG A 15 -8.98 9.96 -4.09
C ARG A 15 -8.13 8.71 -4.29
N ALA A 16 -7.13 8.76 -5.17
CA ALA A 16 -6.23 7.64 -5.42
C ALA A 16 -5.42 7.28 -4.17
N ALA A 17 -4.91 8.28 -3.45
CA ALA A 17 -4.19 8.09 -2.20
C ALA A 17 -5.07 7.50 -1.09
N ILE A 18 -6.33 7.95 -0.97
CA ILE A 18 -7.27 7.42 0.03
C ILE A 18 -7.66 5.97 -0.30
N ILE A 19 -7.93 5.67 -1.57
CA ILE A 19 -8.28 4.31 -2.01
C ILE A 19 -7.09 3.36 -1.81
N GLY A 20 -5.90 3.77 -2.24
CA GLY A 20 -4.66 3.00 -2.05
C GLY A 20 -4.30 2.82 -0.57
N GLY A 21 -4.40 3.89 0.22
CA GLY A 21 -4.17 3.85 1.67
C GLY A 21 -5.17 2.95 2.39
N GLY A 22 -6.45 2.98 1.99
CA GLY A 22 -7.49 2.10 2.53
C GLY A 22 -7.23 0.62 2.21
N MET A 23 -6.82 0.32 0.97
CA MET A 23 -6.44 -1.04 0.57
C MET A 23 -5.22 -1.54 1.34
N GLY A 24 -4.20 -0.69 1.52
CA GLY A 24 -3.01 -1.02 2.30
C GLY A 24 -3.33 -1.28 3.78
N LEU A 25 -4.11 -0.40 4.39
CA LEU A 25 -4.54 -0.55 5.78
C LEU A 25 -5.39 -1.81 5.97
N GLY A 26 -6.29 -2.12 5.04
CA GLY A 26 -7.08 -3.34 5.04
C GLY A 26 -6.22 -4.61 4.97
N GLY A 27 -5.18 -4.61 4.14
CA GLY A 27 -4.24 -5.73 4.06
C GLY A 27 -3.48 -5.97 5.37
N VAL A 28 -2.99 -4.89 6.01
CA VAL A 28 -2.29 -4.99 7.31
C VAL A 28 -3.22 -5.48 8.42
N LEU A 29 -4.47 -5.01 8.46
CA LEU A 29 -5.47 -5.44 9.44
C LEU A 29 -5.85 -6.92 9.27
N ALA A 30 -6.11 -7.34 8.02
CA ALA A 30 -6.42 -8.74 7.72
C ALA A 30 -5.27 -9.67 8.14
N PHE A 31 -4.03 -9.22 7.93
CA PHE A 31 -2.84 -9.93 8.35
C PHE A 31 -2.72 -10.06 9.87
N LEU A 32 -2.94 -8.97 10.61
CA LEU A 32 -2.91 -8.98 12.07
C LEU A 32 -4.00 -9.90 12.67
N LEU A 33 -5.20 -9.88 12.09
CA LEU A 33 -6.29 -10.78 12.50
C LEU A 33 -5.92 -12.25 12.28
N LEU A 34 -5.36 -12.57 11.10
CA LEU A 34 -4.91 -13.92 10.81
C LEU A 34 -3.78 -14.35 11.75
N TRP A 35 -2.84 -13.44 12.05
CA TRP A 35 -1.73 -13.67 12.97
C TRP A 35 -2.20 -14.02 14.37
N VAL A 36 -3.12 -13.24 14.93
CA VAL A 36 -3.66 -13.47 16.29
C VAL A 36 -4.47 -14.76 16.33
N GLY A 37 -5.29 -15.02 15.30
CA GLY A 37 -6.08 -16.24 15.20
C GLY A 37 -5.24 -17.51 15.10
N LEU A 38 -4.19 -17.51 14.27
CA LEU A 38 -3.26 -18.64 14.16
C LEU A 38 -2.32 -18.76 15.37
N GLY A 39 -1.89 -17.65 15.95
CA GLY A 39 -1.09 -17.64 17.18
C GLY A 39 -1.82 -18.30 18.35
N SER A 40 -3.13 -18.09 18.45
CA SER A 40 -3.98 -18.78 19.43
C SER A 40 -4.16 -20.29 19.16
N ALA A 41 -3.82 -20.76 17.96
CA ALA A 41 -3.94 -22.17 17.56
C ALA A 41 -2.64 -22.97 17.76
N GLY A 42 -1.59 -22.38 18.35
CA GLY A 42 -0.36 -23.09 18.74
C GLY A 42 0.55 -23.50 17.58
N VAL A 43 0.41 -22.89 16.42
CA VAL A 43 1.27 -23.14 15.25
C VAL A 43 2.51 -22.24 15.27
N ASP A 44 3.46 -22.49 16.19
CA ASP A 44 4.68 -21.69 16.40
C ASP A 44 5.57 -21.48 15.15
N GLN A 45 5.45 -22.33 14.12
CA GLN A 45 6.26 -22.24 12.89
C GLN A 45 5.61 -21.42 11.76
N PHE A 46 4.29 -21.28 11.78
CA PHE A 46 3.53 -20.50 10.79
C PHE A 46 3.78 -18.98 10.84
N PRO A 47 3.93 -18.31 12.01
CA PRO A 47 4.19 -16.88 12.04
C PRO A 47 5.49 -16.51 11.33
N ARG A 48 6.52 -17.35 11.43
CA ARG A 48 7.80 -17.14 10.72
C ARG A 48 7.67 -17.35 9.21
N LEU A 49 6.84 -18.32 8.79
CA LEU A 49 6.53 -18.58 7.39
C LEU A 49 5.71 -17.45 6.76
N ILE A 50 4.73 -16.95 7.51
CA ILE A 50 3.85 -15.85 7.11
C ILE A 50 4.64 -14.54 7.05
N MET A 51 5.48 -14.23 8.04
CA MET A 51 6.43 -13.11 7.98
C MET A 51 7.36 -13.22 6.77
N SER A 52 7.95 -14.39 6.52
CA SER A 52 8.80 -14.66 5.33
C SER A 52 8.07 -14.44 4.00
N VAL A 53 6.79 -14.79 3.90
CA VAL A 53 5.98 -14.65 2.68
C VAL A 53 5.44 -13.23 2.50
N CYS A 54 5.13 -12.51 3.58
CA CYS A 54 4.53 -11.18 3.51
C CYS A 54 5.54 -10.03 3.56
N LEU A 55 6.72 -10.21 4.18
CA LEU A 55 7.80 -9.22 4.13
C LEU A 55 8.15 -8.85 2.68
N PRO A 56 8.47 -9.80 1.77
CA PRO A 56 8.84 -9.45 0.41
C PRO A 56 7.78 -8.60 -0.31
N PRO A 57 6.48 -8.99 -0.39
CA PRO A 57 5.48 -8.17 -1.07
C PRO A 57 5.16 -6.86 -0.34
N ALA A 58 5.18 -6.82 1.00
CA ALA A 58 4.98 -5.58 1.75
C ALA A 58 6.12 -4.58 1.51
N LEU A 59 7.36 -5.07 1.48
CA LEU A 59 8.56 -4.27 1.26
C LEU A 59 8.62 -3.79 -0.21
N ILE A 60 8.24 -4.62 -1.17
CA ILE A 60 8.08 -4.22 -2.59
C ILE A 60 6.99 -3.14 -2.73
N ALA A 61 5.82 -3.34 -2.12
CA ALA A 61 4.73 -2.37 -2.16
C ALA A 61 5.12 -1.03 -1.52
N LEU A 62 5.87 -1.07 -0.42
CA LEU A 62 6.41 0.13 0.23
C LEU A 62 7.43 0.83 -0.67
N ILE A 63 8.41 0.10 -1.22
CA ILE A 63 9.45 0.68 -2.08
C ILE A 63 8.82 1.28 -3.34
N PHE A 64 7.98 0.53 -4.06
CA PHE A 64 7.33 1.03 -5.27
C PHE A 64 6.35 2.14 -4.99
N GLY A 65 5.60 2.08 -3.88
CA GLY A 65 4.69 3.12 -3.46
C GLY A 65 5.43 4.44 -3.17
N VAL A 66 6.53 4.38 -2.42
CA VAL A 66 7.38 5.54 -2.11
C VAL A 66 8.08 6.04 -3.37
N TYR A 67 8.66 5.16 -4.17
CA TYR A 67 9.31 5.52 -5.44
C TYR A 67 8.33 6.24 -6.36
N PHE A 68 7.14 5.69 -6.56
CA PHE A 68 6.12 6.30 -7.41
C PHE A 68 5.52 7.57 -6.80
N LEU A 69 5.62 7.78 -5.48
CA LEU A 69 5.21 9.03 -4.84
C LEU A 69 6.25 10.14 -5.06
N PHE A 70 7.55 9.82 -4.99
CA PHE A 70 8.64 10.79 -5.07
C PHE A 70 9.18 11.01 -6.48
N PHE A 71 9.15 10.00 -7.36
CA PHE A 71 9.69 10.05 -8.73
C PHE A 71 8.60 10.20 -9.79
N GLN A 72 7.48 10.86 -9.47
CA GLN A 72 6.52 11.22 -10.51
C GLN A 72 7.22 12.14 -11.52
N PRO A 73 7.17 11.83 -12.83
CA PRO A 73 7.72 12.70 -13.85
C PRO A 73 6.95 14.01 -13.77
N LYS A 74 7.61 15.06 -13.24
CA LYS A 74 7.16 16.43 -13.40
C LYS A 74 7.09 16.66 -14.91
N LYS A 75 5.87 16.79 -15.42
CA LYS A 75 5.59 17.06 -16.83
C LYS A 75 6.49 18.22 -17.27
N PRO A 76 7.41 18.04 -18.22
CA PRO A 76 8.14 19.17 -18.81
C PRO A 76 7.12 20.03 -19.54
N ASP A 77 7.26 21.34 -19.36
CA ASP A 77 6.30 22.40 -19.72
C ASP A 77 5.70 22.28 -21.13
#